data_AF-A0A5E4IAN5-F1
#
_entry.id   AF-A0A5E4IAN5-F1
#
_cell.length_a   1.000
_cell.length_b   1.000
_cell.length_c   1.000
_cell.angle_alpha   90.00
_cell.angle_beta   90.00
_cell.angle_gamma   90.00
#
_symmetry.space_group_name_H-M   'P 1'
#
loop_
_entity.id
_entity.type
_entity.pdbx_description
1 polymer ?
#
loop_
_entity_poly.entity_id
_entity_poly.type
_entity_poly.pdbx_seq_one_letter_code
_entity_poly.pdbx_strand_id
1 'polypeptide(L)'
;MNEKSNKSAKPWISTVLLVVAAPLILFNLFSTANPVLGFTADNKVNVTNATTQAAAGTMTSYGIPLDNSGYQTLLGYDRSIDPGSLPAEKQAILKKLLGRDAAGKPIIPHPCCPAAISECAPCGHGGAIRGMIKYLLQQGWNEQDILSEAMVWDRLFFPGKVK
;
A
#
# COMPACT_ATOMS: atom_id res chain seq x y z
N MET A 1 -25.59 29.63 -66.72
CA MET A 1 -24.21 30.11 -66.59
C MET A 1 -23.39 29.03 -65.87
N ASN A 2 -22.40 28.50 -66.60
CA ASN A 2 -21.17 27.77 -66.23
C ASN A 2 -21.27 26.59 -65.24
N GLU A 3 -21.14 25.35 -65.72
CA GLU A 3 -19.88 24.60 -66.03
C GLU A 3 -19.11 24.14 -64.78
N LYS A 4 -19.18 22.83 -64.50
CA LYS A 4 -18.11 21.82 -64.66
C LYS A 4 -17.00 21.95 -63.59
N SER A 5 -16.92 21.00 -62.67
CA SER A 5 -16.16 19.73 -62.79
C SER A 5 -14.78 19.86 -62.14
N ASN A 6 -14.50 19.10 -61.07
CA ASN A 6 -13.57 17.99 -61.25
C ASN A 6 -13.68 16.90 -60.17
N LYS A 7 -13.75 15.68 -60.69
CA LYS A 7 -13.61 14.39 -60.00
C LYS A 7 -12.13 14.03 -59.89
N SER A 8 -11.89 12.90 -59.20
CA SER A 8 -10.68 12.06 -59.21
C SER A 8 -9.58 12.44 -58.21
N ALA A 9 -8.96 11.52 -57.46
CA ALA A 9 -9.14 10.07 -57.35
C ALA A 9 -8.44 9.59 -56.05
N LYS A 10 -8.98 8.57 -55.40
CA LYS A 10 -8.22 7.59 -54.60
C LYS A 10 -7.80 6.47 -55.56
N PRO A 11 -6.61 5.85 -55.42
CA PRO A 11 -6.55 4.57 -54.70
C PRO A 11 -5.23 4.34 -53.93
N TRP A 12 -5.28 3.75 -52.72
CA TRP A 12 -4.75 2.41 -52.35
C TRP A 12 -3.22 2.34 -52.17
N ILE A 13 -2.76 1.34 -51.39
CA ILE A 13 -1.37 1.03 -50.97
C ILE A 13 -1.05 1.66 -49.60
N SER A 14 -0.58 0.96 -48.56
CA SER A 14 -0.38 -0.47 -48.34
C SER A 14 -0.35 -0.69 -46.82
N THR A 15 -0.96 -1.77 -46.38
CA THR A 15 -0.69 -2.40 -45.09
C THR A 15 0.79 -2.75 -45.02
N VAL A 16 1.53 -2.20 -44.06
CA VAL A 16 2.81 -2.76 -43.61
C VAL A 16 2.64 -3.16 -42.15
N LEU A 17 2.33 -4.43 -41.99
CA LEU A 17 2.52 -5.17 -40.74
C LEU A 17 4.04 -5.30 -40.56
N LEU A 18 4.62 -4.67 -39.54
CA LEU A 18 5.95 -5.04 -39.06
C LEU A 18 5.78 -5.72 -37.69
N VAL A 19 5.78 -7.05 -37.75
CA VAL A 19 5.95 -7.95 -36.62
C VAL A 19 7.43 -8.26 -36.54
N VAL A 20 8.17 -7.74 -35.55
CA VAL A 20 9.45 -8.34 -35.14
C VAL A 20 9.70 -8.15 -33.63
N ALA A 21 9.59 -9.27 -32.93
CA ALA A 21 10.35 -9.74 -31.77
C ALA A 21 10.43 -8.88 -30.49
N ALA A 22 9.54 -9.23 -29.55
CA ALA A 22 9.84 -9.10 -28.12
C ALA A 22 10.95 -10.11 -27.74
N PRO A 23 12.01 -9.72 -27.01
CA PRO A 23 12.94 -10.68 -26.45
C PRO A 23 12.28 -11.44 -25.30
N LEU A 24 12.15 -12.76 -25.51
CA LEU A 24 11.90 -13.79 -24.51
C LEU A 24 12.92 -13.65 -23.37
N ILE A 25 12.52 -13.10 -22.23
CA ILE A 25 13.27 -13.27 -20.99
C ILE A 25 12.95 -14.66 -20.47
N LEU A 26 13.94 -15.56 -20.63
CA LEU A 26 13.92 -16.92 -20.14
C LEU A 26 13.73 -16.94 -18.62
N PHE A 27 12.83 -17.84 -18.22
CA PHE A 27 12.74 -18.47 -16.90
C PHE A 27 14.14 -18.79 -16.36
N ASN A 28 14.46 -18.26 -15.18
CA ASN A 28 15.46 -18.90 -14.32
C ASN A 28 14.76 -19.96 -13.47
N LEU A 29 15.25 -21.17 -13.65
CA LEU A 29 14.82 -22.39 -13.00
C LEU A 29 14.97 -22.32 -11.48
N PHE A 30 13.99 -22.95 -10.83
CA PHE A 30 14.09 -23.50 -9.49
C PHE A 30 15.41 -24.27 -9.32
N SER A 31 16.19 -23.90 -8.30
CA SER A 31 17.22 -24.77 -7.74
C SER A 31 16.70 -25.32 -6.41
N THR A 32 16.44 -26.62 -6.42
CA THR A 32 16.09 -27.45 -5.28
C THR A 32 17.28 -27.62 -4.34
N ALA A 33 17.09 -27.30 -3.06
CA ALA A 33 17.83 -27.93 -1.97
C ALA A 33 16.95 -27.95 -0.72
N ASN A 34 16.18 -29.03 -0.58
CA ASN A 34 15.69 -29.48 0.73
C ASN A 34 16.89 -29.97 1.55
N PRO A 35 16.99 -29.60 2.82
CA PRO A 35 17.31 -30.56 3.85
C PRO A 35 16.02 -31.01 4.56
N VAL A 36 15.67 -32.27 4.31
CA VAL A 36 14.76 -33.06 5.14
C VAL A 36 15.43 -33.29 6.49
N LEU A 37 14.87 -32.72 7.56
CA LEU A 37 14.91 -33.21 8.94
C LEU A 37 13.70 -32.55 9.63
N GLY A 38 12.54 -33.18 9.71
CA GLY A 38 12.29 -34.29 10.63
C GLY A 38 11.40 -33.79 11.78
N PHE A 39 10.11 -33.64 11.54
CA PHE A 39 9.11 -33.60 12.61
C PHE A 39 8.03 -34.61 12.26
N THR A 40 8.06 -35.72 12.99
CA THR A 40 7.06 -36.78 12.96
C THR A 40 5.66 -36.22 13.21
N ALA A 41 4.72 -36.71 12.41
CA ALA A 41 3.30 -36.48 12.58
C ALA A 41 2.85 -36.94 13.96
N ASP A 42 2.21 -36.03 14.69
CA ASP A 42 1.02 -36.26 15.50
C ASP A 42 0.81 -35.03 16.38
N ASN A 43 0.19 -33.99 15.81
CA ASN A 43 -0.69 -33.21 16.65
C ASN A 43 -1.85 -32.67 15.84
N LYS A 44 -3.03 -32.90 16.39
CA LYS A 44 -4.34 -32.61 15.84
C LYS A 44 -4.38 -31.19 15.31
N VAL A 45 -4.98 -31.04 14.12
CA VAL A 45 -5.48 -29.77 13.62
C VAL A 45 -6.34 -29.15 14.72
N ASN A 46 -5.80 -28.16 15.41
CA ASN A 46 -6.56 -27.21 16.20
C ASN A 46 -6.51 -25.90 15.43
N VAL A 47 -7.53 -25.69 14.60
CA VAL A 47 -7.80 -24.37 14.03
C VAL A 47 -8.25 -23.51 15.19
N THR A 48 -7.30 -22.79 15.79
CA THR A 48 -7.58 -21.69 16.71
C THR A 48 -6.65 -20.54 16.38
N ASN A 49 -7.23 -19.49 15.78
CA ASN A 49 -6.75 -18.10 15.72
C ASN A 49 -5.29 -17.86 16.08
N ALA A 50 -4.45 -17.73 15.06
CA ALA A 50 -3.14 -17.08 15.19
C ALA A 50 -2.95 -16.13 14.01
N THR A 51 -3.54 -14.94 14.10
CA THR A 51 -2.94 -13.76 13.47
C THR A 51 -1.61 -13.56 14.16
N THR A 52 -0.55 -14.12 13.60
CA THR A 52 0.80 -14.00 14.15
C THR A 52 1.14 -12.51 14.17
N GLN A 53 1.17 -11.94 15.37
CA GLN A 53 1.69 -10.60 15.58
C GLN A 53 3.13 -10.60 15.08
N ALA A 54 3.44 -9.71 14.14
CA ALA A 54 4.80 -9.61 13.63
C ALA A 54 5.74 -9.32 14.81
N ALA A 55 6.83 -10.08 14.90
CA ALA A 55 7.82 -9.88 15.95
C ALA A 55 8.46 -8.49 15.78
N ALA A 56 8.79 -7.83 16.89
CA ALA A 56 9.51 -6.56 16.84
C ALA A 56 10.80 -6.70 16.02
N GLY A 57 11.08 -5.71 15.16
CA GLY A 57 12.20 -5.73 14.22
C GLY A 57 11.93 -6.43 12.88
N THR A 58 10.75 -7.04 12.68
CA THR A 58 10.34 -7.54 11.35
C THR A 58 10.16 -6.37 10.38
N MET A 59 10.62 -6.49 9.14
CA MET A 59 10.46 -5.46 8.10
C MET A 59 9.08 -5.52 7.44
N THR A 60 8.44 -4.37 7.23
CA THR A 60 7.25 -4.26 6.39
C THR A 60 7.58 -4.50 4.92
N SER A 61 6.56 -4.70 4.08
CA SER A 61 6.70 -4.82 2.62
C SER A 61 7.32 -3.59 1.95
N TYR A 62 7.27 -2.42 2.61
CA TYR A 62 7.89 -1.17 2.16
C TYR A 62 9.18 -0.82 2.90
N GLY A 63 9.76 -1.78 3.63
CA GLY A 63 11.12 -1.69 4.15
C GLY A 63 11.26 -0.87 5.44
N ILE A 64 10.18 -0.67 6.21
CA ILE A 64 10.27 -0.04 7.53
C ILE A 64 10.23 -1.14 8.61
N PRO A 65 11.17 -1.15 9.56
CA PRO A 65 11.16 -2.14 10.64
C PRO A 65 10.03 -1.87 11.62
N LEU A 66 9.45 -2.93 12.15
CA LEU A 66 8.42 -2.89 13.17
C LEU A 66 9.06 -2.76 14.57
N ASP A 67 9.70 -1.61 14.82
CA ASP A 67 10.32 -1.26 16.09
C ASP A 67 10.38 0.26 16.30
N ASN A 68 11.09 0.73 17.33
CA ASN A 68 11.24 2.16 17.59
C ASN A 68 11.95 2.92 16.47
N SER A 69 12.88 2.30 15.74
CA SER A 69 13.57 2.96 14.63
C SER A 69 12.61 3.23 13.47
N GLY A 70 11.74 2.26 13.15
CA GLY A 70 10.68 2.46 12.17
C GLY A 70 9.67 3.50 12.61
N TYR A 71 9.27 3.49 13.89
CA TYR A 71 8.42 4.52 14.47
C TYR A 71 8.99 5.93 14.32
N GLN A 72 10.28 6.14 14.64
CA GLN A 72 10.93 7.45 14.45
C GLN A 72 11.00 7.84 12.97
N THR A 73 11.18 6.86 12.08
CA THR A 73 11.18 7.09 10.63
C THR A 73 9.82 7.61 10.16
N LEU A 74 8.73 7.00 10.61
CA LEU A 74 7.38 7.45 10.29
C LEU A 74 7.07 8.85 10.83
N LEU A 75 7.53 9.17 12.06
CA LEU A 75 7.44 10.53 12.58
C LEU A 75 8.22 11.53 11.71
N GLY A 76 9.37 11.12 11.18
CA GLY A 76 10.14 11.89 10.20
C GLY A 76 9.31 12.19 8.94
N TYR A 77 8.66 11.18 8.38
CA TYR A 77 7.79 11.33 7.20
C TYR A 77 6.60 12.27 7.45
N ASP A 78 5.99 12.25 8.65
CA ASP A 78 4.90 13.18 8.95
C ASP A 78 5.37 14.65 8.89
N ARG A 79 6.61 14.91 9.33
CA ARG A 79 7.19 16.25 9.36
C ARG A 79 7.73 16.69 7.99
N SER A 80 8.26 15.77 7.19
CA SER A 80 8.96 16.10 5.94
C SER A 80 8.07 16.07 4.70
N ILE A 81 7.00 15.27 4.69
CA ILE A 81 6.11 15.15 3.55
C ILE A 81 4.96 16.15 3.69
N ASP A 82 4.98 17.17 2.82
CA ASP A 82 3.90 18.14 2.68
C ASP A 82 2.67 17.47 2.00
N PRO A 83 1.49 17.43 2.65
CA PRO A 83 0.26 16.98 2.01
C PRO A 83 -0.04 17.68 0.68
N GLY A 84 0.30 18.97 0.55
CA GLY A 84 0.06 19.76 -0.66
C GLY A 84 0.85 19.29 -1.87
N SER A 85 1.96 18.58 -1.67
CA SER A 85 2.78 18.05 -2.77
C SER A 85 2.23 16.76 -3.37
N LEU A 86 1.21 16.14 -2.76
CA LEU A 86 0.57 14.94 -3.27
C LEU A 86 -0.37 15.27 -4.44
N PRO A 87 -0.56 14.38 -5.43
CA PRO A 87 -1.63 14.55 -6.42
C PRO A 87 -3.01 14.71 -5.77
N ALA A 88 -3.92 15.47 -6.38
CA ALA A 88 -5.23 15.78 -5.81
C ALA A 88 -6.03 14.53 -5.37
N GLU A 89 -5.96 13.45 -6.16
CA GLU A 89 -6.57 12.15 -5.81
C GLU A 89 -5.99 11.58 -4.51
N LYS A 90 -4.66 11.63 -4.34
CA LYS A 90 -3.97 11.15 -3.15
C LYS A 90 -4.24 12.04 -1.94
N GLN A 91 -4.41 13.35 -2.12
CA GLN A 91 -4.85 14.25 -1.05
C GLN A 91 -6.25 13.89 -0.54
N ALA A 92 -7.17 13.52 -1.44
CA ALA A 92 -8.51 13.07 -1.06
C ALA A 92 -8.46 11.76 -0.26
N ILE A 93 -7.63 10.80 -0.68
CA ILE A 93 -7.40 9.55 0.07
C ILE A 93 -6.81 9.84 1.45
N LEU A 94 -5.80 10.72 1.54
CA LEU A 94 -5.22 11.14 2.82
C LEU A 94 -6.29 11.71 3.75
N LYS A 95 -7.10 12.66 3.26
CA LYS A 95 -8.18 13.27 4.05
C LYS A 95 -9.18 12.24 4.56
N LYS A 96 -9.54 11.26 3.71
CA LYS A 96 -10.45 10.17 4.06
C LYS A 96 -9.86 9.31 5.17
N LEU A 97 -8.67 8.76 4.97
CA LEU A 97 -8.02 7.84 5.92
C LEU A 97 -7.75 8.47 7.29
N LEU A 98 -7.46 9.77 7.34
CA LEU A 98 -7.25 10.49 8.59
C LEU A 98 -8.56 10.88 9.31
N GLY A 99 -9.71 10.68 8.67
CA GLY A 99 -11.02 11.14 9.13
C GLY A 99 -11.88 10.05 9.77
N ARG A 100 -13.19 10.29 9.72
CA ARG A 100 -14.24 9.39 10.20
C ARG A 100 -15.06 8.83 9.04
N ASP A 101 -15.65 7.66 9.24
CA ASP A 101 -16.65 7.09 8.37
C ASP A 101 -18.03 7.77 8.54
N ALA A 102 -19.02 7.33 7.76
CA ALA A 102 -20.38 7.86 7.82
C ALA A 102 -21.11 7.59 9.15
N ALA A 103 -20.65 6.61 9.93
CA ALA A 103 -21.16 6.30 11.27
C ALA A 103 -20.42 7.10 12.37
N GLY A 104 -19.52 8.01 11.98
CA GLY A 104 -18.72 8.81 12.91
C GLY A 104 -17.59 8.04 13.58
N LYS A 105 -17.21 6.85 13.10
CA LYS A 105 -16.07 6.08 13.65
C LYS A 105 -14.78 6.44 12.92
N PRO A 106 -13.61 6.48 13.59
CA PRO A 106 -12.33 6.67 12.91
C PRO A 106 -12.12 5.60 11.84
N ILE A 107 -11.70 5.99 10.63
CA ILE A 107 -11.42 5.01 9.55
C ILE A 107 -10.23 4.13 9.95
N ILE A 108 -9.17 4.76 10.43
CA ILE A 108 -8.06 4.06 11.08
C ILE A 108 -8.20 4.31 12.58
N PRO A 109 -8.40 3.26 13.39
CA PRO A 109 -8.57 3.42 14.82
C PRO A 109 -7.30 4.01 15.43
N HIS A 110 -7.47 5.03 16.27
CA HIS A 110 -6.42 5.52 17.12
C HIS A 110 -6.55 4.85 18.51
N PRO A 111 -5.51 4.21 19.03
CA PRO A 111 -5.62 3.32 20.19
C PRO A 111 -5.52 4.05 21.53
N CYS A 112 -5.02 5.29 21.54
CA CYS A 112 -5.00 6.11 22.75
C CYS A 112 -6.29 6.89 22.98
N CYS A 113 -7.09 7.13 21.92
CA CYS A 113 -8.36 7.83 22.02
C CYS A 113 -9.27 7.50 20.83
N PRO A 114 -10.61 7.52 20.99
CA PRO A 114 -11.56 7.26 19.90
C PRO A 114 -11.66 8.42 18.87
N ALA A 115 -10.63 9.25 18.80
CA ALA A 115 -10.54 10.37 17.87
C ALA A 115 -10.06 9.87 16.49
N ALA A 116 -10.45 10.57 15.43
CA ALA A 116 -9.81 10.36 14.14
C ALA A 116 -8.36 10.89 14.19
N ILE A 117 -7.49 10.36 13.33
CA ILE A 117 -6.06 10.76 13.33
C ILE A 117 -5.91 12.27 13.07
N SER A 118 -6.78 12.85 12.25
CA SER A 118 -6.83 14.30 11.99
C SER A 118 -7.21 15.14 13.22
N GLU A 119 -7.87 14.55 14.20
CA GLU A 119 -8.33 15.21 15.43
C GLU A 119 -7.33 15.03 16.59
N CYS A 120 -6.33 14.16 16.42
CA CYS A 120 -5.29 13.94 17.41
C CYS A 120 -4.27 15.09 17.43
N ALA A 121 -4.42 16.00 18.39
CA ALA A 121 -3.39 16.98 18.76
C ALA A 121 -2.22 16.31 19.51
N PRO A 122 -1.00 16.86 19.41
CA PRO A 122 0.19 16.19 18.87
C PRO A 122 0.56 14.91 19.64
N CYS A 123 -0.09 13.79 19.31
CA CYS A 123 0.34 12.49 19.78
C CYS A 123 1.31 11.87 18.76
N GLY A 124 2.37 11.25 19.25
CA GLY A 124 3.35 10.60 18.37
C GLY A 124 2.74 9.47 17.54
N HIS A 125 1.74 8.74 18.08
CA HIS A 125 1.06 7.67 17.36
C HIS A 125 0.30 8.17 16.13
N GLY A 126 -0.49 9.23 16.29
CA GLY A 126 -1.20 9.87 15.18
C GLY A 126 -0.22 10.46 14.15
N GLY A 127 0.91 11.01 14.62
CA GLY A 127 2.00 11.44 13.75
C GLY A 127 2.59 10.30 12.92
N ALA A 128 2.94 9.17 13.56
CA ALA A 128 3.53 8.03 12.88
C ALA A 128 2.58 7.43 11.84
N ILE A 129 1.29 7.22 12.17
CA ILE A 129 0.32 6.70 11.20
C ILE A 129 0.14 7.69 10.04
N ARG A 130 0.04 9.00 10.30
CA ARG A 130 -0.07 10.00 9.25
C ARG A 130 1.17 10.04 8.35
N GLY A 131 2.37 9.92 8.92
CA GLY A 131 3.63 9.84 8.18
C GLY A 131 3.71 8.60 7.29
N MET A 132 3.27 7.44 7.79
CA MET A 132 3.14 6.22 6.99
C MET A 132 2.18 6.42 5.80
N ILE A 133 0.97 6.94 6.04
CA ILE A 133 0.00 7.18 4.98
C ILE A 133 0.58 8.13 3.92
N LYS A 134 1.19 9.24 4.34
CA LYS A 134 1.86 10.20 3.44
C LYS A 134 2.92 9.54 2.57
N TYR A 135 3.80 8.75 3.18
CA TYR A 135 4.86 8.03 2.47
C TYR A 135 4.30 7.04 1.45
N LEU A 136 3.36 6.19 1.86
CA LEU A 136 2.77 5.18 0.98
C LEU A 136 2.01 5.81 -0.20
N LEU A 137 1.33 6.94 0.03
CA LEU A 137 0.69 7.71 -1.05
C LEU A 137 1.72 8.27 -2.04
N GLN A 138 2.89 8.75 -1.58
CA GLN A 138 3.99 9.14 -2.47
C GLN A 138 4.55 7.96 -3.27
N GLN A 139 4.57 6.76 -2.68
CA GLN A 139 4.96 5.52 -3.37
C GLN A 139 3.88 4.97 -4.32
N GLY A 140 2.75 5.68 -4.47
CA GLY A 140 1.69 5.32 -5.40
C GLY A 140 0.67 4.31 -4.85
N TRP A 141 0.75 3.92 -3.59
CA TRP A 141 -0.16 2.94 -2.98
C TRP A 141 -1.61 3.39 -3.02
N ASN A 142 -2.53 2.43 -3.15
CA ASN A 142 -3.96 2.71 -3.11
C ASN A 142 -4.49 2.74 -1.66
N GLU A 143 -5.73 3.22 -1.50
CA GLU A 143 -6.37 3.36 -0.20
C GLU A 143 -6.43 2.03 0.59
N GLN A 144 -6.78 0.93 -0.08
CA GLN A 144 -7.02 -0.36 0.55
C GLN A 144 -5.72 -0.97 1.09
N ASP A 145 -4.63 -0.86 0.34
CA ASP A 145 -3.31 -1.36 0.76
C ASP A 145 -2.79 -0.56 1.97
N ILE A 146 -2.99 0.76 1.95
CA ILE A 146 -2.62 1.62 3.09
C ILE A 146 -3.45 1.26 4.33
N LEU A 147 -4.74 1.01 4.16
CA LEU A 147 -5.62 0.62 5.27
C LEU A 147 -5.19 -0.72 5.87
N SER A 148 -4.84 -1.69 5.02
CA SER A 148 -4.33 -2.99 5.48
C SER A 148 -3.03 -2.83 6.28
N GLU A 149 -2.10 -2.02 5.78
CA GLU A 149 -0.84 -1.74 6.46
C GLU A 149 -1.05 -1.03 7.80
N ALA A 150 -1.96 -0.05 7.85
CA ALA A 150 -2.28 0.64 9.10
C ALA A 150 -2.75 -0.30 10.22
N MET A 151 -3.47 -1.38 9.86
CA MET A 151 -3.87 -2.41 10.83
C MET A 151 -2.70 -3.26 11.32
N VAL A 152 -1.64 -3.43 10.54
CA VAL A 152 -0.41 -4.12 10.99
C VAL A 152 0.30 -3.28 12.05
N TRP A 153 0.41 -1.98 11.81
CA TRP A 153 1.00 -1.03 12.77
C TRP A 153 0.18 -0.94 14.07
N ASP A 154 -1.14 -0.93 13.97
CA ASP A 154 -2.00 -0.95 15.17
C ASP A 154 -1.71 -2.18 16.07
N ARG A 155 -1.49 -3.36 15.48
CA ARG A 155 -1.15 -4.55 16.26
C ARG A 155 0.21 -4.46 16.94
N LEU A 156 1.19 -3.78 16.36
CA LEU A 156 2.55 -3.73 16.90
C LEU A 156 2.68 -2.71 18.04
N PHE A 157 2.15 -1.51 17.85
CA PHE A 157 2.29 -0.45 18.84
C PHE A 157 1.30 -0.61 20.00
N PHE A 158 0.29 -1.45 19.83
CA PHE A 158 -0.79 -1.60 20.81
C PHE A 158 -1.16 -3.08 21.08
N PRO A 159 -0.19 -3.91 21.50
CA PRO A 159 -0.47 -5.29 21.92
C PRO A 159 -1.54 -5.29 23.03
N GLY A 160 -2.67 -5.95 22.78
CA GLY A 160 -3.73 -6.17 23.78
C GLY A 160 -4.88 -5.15 23.82
N LYS A 161 -4.94 -4.20 22.89
CA LYS A 161 -6.06 -3.24 22.77
C LYS A 161 -7.12 -3.63 21.73
N VAL A 162 -6.76 -4.49 20.79
CA VAL A 162 -7.72 -5.14 19.86
C VAL A 162 -8.21 -6.42 20.54
N LYS A 163 -9.44 -6.38 21.06
CA LYS A 163 -10.18 -7.56 21.53
C LYS A 163 -11.04 -8.11 20.42
#